data_AF-A0A0W0Y5Z1-F1
#
_entry.id   AF-A0A0W0Y5Z1-F1
#
_cell.length_a   1.000
_cell.length_b   1.000
_cell.length_c   1.000
_cell.angle_alpha   90.00
_cell.angle_beta   90.00
_cell.angle_gamma   90.00
#
_symmetry.space_group_name_H-M   'P 1'
#
loop_
_entity.id
_entity.type
_entity.pdbx_description
1 polymer ?
#
loop_
_entity_poly.entity_id
_entity_poly.type
_entity_poly.pdbx_seq_one_letter_code
_entity_poly.pdbx_strand_id
1 'polypeptide(L)'
;MEKILASLLAVMCCCANAEPLVLISTSDPNINLLPSPFPVYVIEGQAVINHPSPGATKVDLPTDNSYTKQPGCYIACYSHRPGVYAVSPTISVMGQIRVPGTYVARLCQPAGFENQDISKAEQFKQLCTSKISACKGSCWAGGDTGGWFGIQGTD
;
A
#
# COMPACT_ATOMS: atom_id res chain seq x y z
N MET A 1 43.76 -54.20 -34.62
CA MET A 1 44.11 -52.95 -33.90
C MET A 1 43.06 -51.93 -34.31
N GLU A 2 42.05 -51.71 -33.46
CA GLU A 2 41.95 -50.52 -32.58
C GLU A 2 41.35 -49.32 -33.36
N LYS A 3 40.22 -48.67 -33.04
CA LYS A 3 39.48 -48.52 -31.78
C LYS A 3 37.99 -48.26 -32.07
N ILE A 4 37.13 -48.85 -31.25
CA ILE A 4 35.69 -48.58 -31.17
C ILE A 4 35.52 -47.22 -30.45
N LEU A 5 34.90 -46.26 -31.13
CA LEU A 5 34.57 -44.96 -30.54
C LEU A 5 33.23 -45.09 -29.79
N ALA A 6 33.32 -45.28 -28.47
CA ALA A 6 32.16 -45.29 -27.60
C ALA A 6 31.66 -43.85 -27.39
N SER A 7 30.52 -43.53 -27.98
CA SER A 7 29.80 -42.27 -27.76
C SER A 7 29.29 -42.23 -26.32
N LEU A 8 29.93 -41.42 -25.47
CA LEU A 8 29.43 -41.14 -24.13
C LEU A 8 28.14 -40.31 -24.20
N LEU A 9 27.08 -40.86 -23.62
CA LEU A 9 25.89 -40.13 -23.17
C LEU A 9 26.31 -39.03 -22.17
N ALA A 10 26.00 -37.78 -22.48
CA ALA A 10 25.86 -36.73 -21.49
C ALA A 10 24.37 -36.42 -21.35
N VAL A 11 23.69 -37.13 -20.46
CA VAL A 11 22.35 -36.77 -20.00
C VAL A 11 22.51 -35.52 -19.14
N MET A 12 22.30 -34.36 -19.75
CA MET A 12 22.25 -33.09 -19.04
C MET A 12 20.96 -33.07 -18.21
N CYS A 13 21.10 -33.46 -16.95
CA CYS A 13 20.06 -33.35 -15.95
C CYS A 13 19.87 -31.86 -15.65
N CYS A 14 18.89 -31.23 -16.31
CA CYS A 14 18.39 -29.93 -15.89
C CYS A 14 17.76 -30.12 -14.51
N CYS A 15 18.53 -29.89 -13.45
CA CYS A 15 17.96 -29.63 -12.13
C CYS A 15 17.11 -28.37 -12.27
N ALA A 16 15.81 -28.56 -12.42
CA ALA A 16 14.83 -27.51 -12.24
C ALA A 16 14.99 -27.02 -10.80
N ASN A 17 15.62 -25.86 -10.62
CA ASN A 17 15.50 -25.11 -9.39
C ASN A 17 14.05 -24.61 -9.34
N ALA A 18 13.15 -25.45 -8.83
CA ALA A 18 11.86 -24.98 -8.37
C ALA A 18 12.14 -24.09 -7.16
N GLU A 19 12.18 -22.78 -7.39
CA GLU A 19 12.18 -21.82 -6.29
C GLU A 19 10.94 -22.08 -5.44
N PRO A 20 11.08 -22.21 -4.11
CA PRO A 20 9.93 -22.39 -3.25
C PRO A 20 9.03 -21.16 -3.42
N LEU A 21 7.80 -21.40 -3.88
CA LEU A 21 6.72 -20.41 -3.85
C LEU A 21 6.52 -19.98 -2.40
N VAL A 22 7.09 -18.83 -2.05
CA VAL A 22 6.79 -18.17 -0.78
C VAL A 22 5.32 -17.81 -0.84
N LEU A 23 4.50 -18.53 -0.08
CA LEU A 23 3.13 -18.14 0.23
C LEU A 23 3.19 -16.75 0.86
N ILE A 24 2.85 -15.73 0.06
CA ILE A 24 2.62 -14.38 0.54
C ILE A 24 1.49 -14.52 1.55
N SER A 25 1.80 -14.39 2.84
CA SER A 25 0.78 -14.29 3.88
C SER A 25 -0.08 -13.09 3.48
N THR A 26 -1.33 -13.37 3.08
CA THR A 26 -2.34 -12.34 2.83
C THR A 26 -2.69 -11.74 4.18
N SER A 27 -1.83 -10.83 4.66
CA SER A 27 -2.04 -10.13 5.91
C SER A 27 -3.37 -9.41 5.81
N ASP A 28 -4.36 -9.82 6.59
CA ASP A 28 -5.68 -9.20 6.58
C ASP A 28 -5.53 -7.70 6.90
N PRO A 29 -5.87 -6.81 5.96
CA PRO A 29 -5.66 -5.37 6.11
C PRO A 29 -6.60 -4.75 7.15
N ASN A 30 -7.65 -5.47 7.57
CA ASN A 30 -8.57 -5.04 8.62
C ASN A 30 -8.03 -5.34 10.02
N ILE A 31 -7.10 -6.30 10.11
CA ILE A 31 -6.56 -6.84 11.35
C ILE A 31 -5.19 -6.25 11.65
N ASN A 32 -4.32 -6.19 10.63
CA ASN A 32 -2.90 -5.90 10.84
C ASN A 32 -2.59 -4.40 10.82
N LEU A 33 -1.64 -4.00 11.67
CA LEU A 33 -1.05 -2.67 11.63
C LEU A 33 0.00 -2.60 10.54
N LEU A 34 0.11 -1.43 9.90
CA LEU A 34 1.14 -1.13 8.93
C LEU A 34 2.35 -0.51 9.65
N PRO A 35 3.57 -0.62 9.10
CA PRO A 35 4.71 0.18 9.55
C PRO A 35 4.39 1.68 9.68
N SER A 36 5.04 2.34 10.63
CA SER A 36 4.92 3.79 10.86
C SER A 36 6.32 4.42 10.98
N PRO A 37 6.82 5.15 9.96
CA PRO A 37 6.14 5.46 8.70
C PRO A 37 5.97 4.23 7.78
N PHE A 38 5.03 4.30 6.86
CA PHE A 38 4.81 3.23 5.87
C PHE A 38 5.64 3.49 4.60
N PRO A 39 6.52 2.57 4.19
CA PRO A 39 7.31 2.77 2.98
C PRO A 39 6.43 2.59 1.73
N VAL A 40 6.46 3.56 0.82
CA VAL A 40 5.84 3.46 -0.51
C VAL A 40 6.87 3.81 -1.59
N TYR A 41 6.62 3.35 -2.80
CA TYR A 41 7.54 3.47 -3.94
C TYR A 41 6.81 4.17 -5.07
N VAL A 42 7.26 5.38 -5.40
CA VAL A 42 6.56 6.29 -6.29
C VAL A 42 7.28 6.34 -7.63
N ILE A 43 6.52 6.07 -8.70
CA ILE A 43 6.91 6.37 -10.07
C ILE A 43 6.11 7.62 -10.46
N GLU A 44 6.79 8.76 -10.54
CA GLU A 44 6.15 10.07 -10.71
C GLU A 44 5.21 10.08 -11.92
N GLY A 45 3.96 10.53 -11.70
CA GLY A 45 2.93 10.60 -12.73
C GLY A 45 2.38 9.26 -13.22
N GLN A 46 2.82 8.12 -12.66
CA GLN A 46 2.42 6.79 -13.12
C GLN A 46 1.79 5.93 -12.02
N ALA A 47 2.52 5.66 -10.95
CA ALA A 47 2.10 4.65 -9.97
C ALA A 47 2.68 4.87 -8.58
N VAL A 48 2.00 4.30 -7.59
CA VAL A 48 2.47 4.17 -6.20
C VAL A 48 2.35 2.70 -5.82
N ILE A 49 3.43 2.13 -5.28
CA ILE A 49 3.61 0.70 -5.05
C ILE A 49 4.04 0.48 -3.59
N ASN A 50 3.67 -0.63 -2.97
CA ASN A 50 4.06 -0.97 -1.58
C ASN A 50 5.32 -1.84 -1.46
N HIS A 51 6.05 -2.07 -2.55
CA HIS A 51 7.29 -2.83 -2.57
C HIS A 51 8.32 -2.19 -3.51
N PRO A 52 9.63 -2.43 -3.31
CA PRO A 52 10.66 -1.98 -4.23
C PRO A 52 10.33 -2.37 -5.67
N SER A 53 10.47 -1.41 -6.58
CA SER A 53 10.21 -1.61 -8.00
C SER A 53 11.20 -0.79 -8.83
N PRO A 54 11.69 -1.31 -9.97
CA PRO A 54 12.59 -0.56 -10.85
C PRO A 54 12.01 0.80 -11.26
N GLY A 55 12.81 1.86 -11.16
CA GLY A 55 12.41 3.22 -11.52
C GLY A 55 11.54 3.93 -10.47
N ALA A 56 11.16 3.27 -9.38
CA ALA A 56 10.40 3.88 -8.30
C ALA A 56 11.32 4.48 -7.22
N THR A 57 10.96 5.64 -6.71
CA THR A 57 11.64 6.27 -5.57
C THR A 57 10.93 5.89 -4.28
N LYS A 58 11.68 5.35 -3.32
CA LYS A 58 11.15 5.07 -1.98
C LYS A 58 10.87 6.40 -1.25
N VAL A 59 9.66 6.53 -0.71
CA VAL A 59 9.27 7.61 0.21
C VAL A 59 8.61 7.02 1.45
N ASP A 60 8.83 7.64 2.60
CA ASP A 60 8.26 7.20 3.87
C ASP A 60 6.98 7.99 4.16
N LEU A 61 5.83 7.33 4.07
CA LEU A 61 4.51 7.92 4.28
C LEU A 61 4.21 8.01 5.79
N PRO A 62 3.91 9.20 6.34
CA PRO A 62 3.48 9.32 7.72
C PRO A 62 2.21 8.49 7.98
N THR A 63 2.27 7.59 8.96
CA THR A 63 1.21 6.64 9.28
C THR A 63 0.89 6.73 10.76
N ASP A 64 -0.34 7.09 11.12
CA ASP A 64 -0.80 7.02 12.51
C ASP A 64 -1.50 5.68 12.78
N ASN A 65 -0.97 4.94 13.77
CA ASN A 65 -1.53 3.68 14.27
C ASN A 65 -2.13 3.84 15.67
N SER A 66 -2.58 5.04 16.05
CA SER A 66 -3.14 5.27 17.39
C SER A 66 -4.35 4.38 17.69
N TYR A 67 -5.14 4.03 16.65
CA TYR A 67 -6.19 3.03 16.76
C TYR A 67 -5.65 1.62 16.51
N THR A 68 -5.62 0.77 17.54
CA THR A 68 -5.03 -0.58 17.50
C THR A 68 -6.04 -1.73 17.54
N LYS A 69 -7.34 -1.43 17.70
CA LYS A 69 -8.41 -2.45 17.77
C LYS A 69 -8.85 -2.93 16.38
N GLN A 70 -9.70 -3.96 16.34
CA GLN A 70 -10.19 -4.57 15.09
C GLN A 70 -11.72 -4.54 15.03
N PRO A 71 -12.31 -4.41 13.81
CA PRO A 71 -11.61 -4.13 12.55
C PRO A 71 -11.10 -2.67 12.51
N GLY A 72 -10.11 -2.42 11.65
CA GLY A 72 -9.67 -1.07 11.34
C GLY A 72 -9.03 -0.96 9.97
N CYS A 73 -9.26 0.16 9.29
CA CYS A 73 -8.73 0.46 7.97
C CYS A 73 -8.03 1.83 7.98
N TYR A 74 -7.27 2.17 6.93
CA TYR A 74 -6.57 3.45 6.84
C TYR A 74 -7.32 4.40 5.92
N ILE A 75 -7.55 5.62 6.40
CA ILE A 75 -7.92 6.76 5.56
C ILE A 75 -6.64 7.49 5.13
N ALA A 76 -6.62 8.01 3.91
CA ALA A 76 -5.54 8.89 3.44
C ALA A 76 -5.89 10.36 3.73
N CYS A 77 -4.89 11.14 4.13
CA CYS A 77 -4.99 12.58 4.29
C CYS A 77 -4.46 13.26 3.04
N TYR A 78 -5.32 13.98 2.35
CA TYR A 78 -5.04 14.65 1.08
C TYR A 78 -4.94 16.16 1.26
N SER A 79 -4.20 16.83 0.37
CA SER A 79 -4.21 18.29 0.27
C SER A 79 -3.95 18.77 -1.15
N HIS A 80 -4.27 20.04 -1.40
CA HIS A 80 -3.88 20.75 -2.62
C HIS A 80 -2.45 21.32 -2.60
N ARG A 81 -1.75 21.20 -1.46
CA ARG A 81 -0.34 21.56 -1.33
C ARG A 81 0.56 20.36 -1.67
N PRO A 82 1.82 20.57 -2.11
CA PRO A 82 2.77 19.48 -2.28
C PRO A 82 2.91 18.66 -0.98
N GLY A 83 2.81 17.33 -1.12
CA GLY A 83 2.88 16.37 -0.02
C GLY A 83 3.99 15.34 -0.21
N VAL A 84 3.79 14.14 0.36
CA VAL A 84 4.74 13.02 0.23
C VAL A 84 4.81 12.55 -1.22
N TYR A 85 3.67 12.45 -1.89
CA TYR A 85 3.57 12.19 -3.32
C TYR A 85 2.25 12.72 -3.89
N ALA A 86 2.24 12.99 -5.19
CA ALA A 86 1.06 13.45 -5.92
C ALA A 86 0.24 12.27 -6.46
N VAL A 87 -1.09 12.35 -6.35
CA VAL A 87 -2.04 11.43 -7.02
C VAL A 87 -2.75 12.12 -8.20
N SER A 88 -2.63 13.44 -8.30
CA SER A 88 -3.03 14.24 -9.45
C SER A 88 -2.19 15.53 -9.48
N PRO A 89 -2.25 16.34 -10.56
CA PRO A 89 -1.53 17.62 -10.62
C PRO A 89 -1.86 18.59 -9.47
N THR A 90 -3.00 18.41 -8.81
CA THR A 90 -3.49 19.33 -7.76
C THR A 90 -3.77 18.62 -6.43
N ILE A 91 -3.49 17.31 -6.30
CA ILE A 91 -3.78 16.55 -5.08
C ILE A 91 -2.56 15.73 -4.71
N SER A 92 -2.09 15.92 -3.49
CA SER A 92 -1.03 15.13 -2.87
C SER A 92 -1.52 14.40 -1.63
N VAL A 93 -0.90 13.26 -1.35
CA VAL A 93 -1.05 12.54 -0.08
C VAL A 93 -0.07 13.10 0.93
N MET A 94 -0.57 13.39 2.12
CA MET A 94 0.18 13.94 3.26
C MET A 94 0.54 12.87 4.30
N GLY A 95 -0.23 11.80 4.36
CA GLY A 95 -0.14 10.76 5.37
C GLY A 95 -1.38 9.88 5.37
N GLN A 96 -1.42 8.93 6.29
CA GLN A 96 -2.55 8.04 6.50
C GLN A 96 -2.79 7.80 7.99
N ILE A 97 -4.03 7.45 8.34
CA ILE A 97 -4.44 7.26 9.73
C ILE A 97 -5.32 6.02 9.82
N ARG A 98 -5.02 5.12 10.76
CA ARG A 98 -5.88 3.99 11.05
C ARG A 98 -7.09 4.42 11.88
N VAL A 99 -8.27 3.96 11.47
CA VAL A 99 -9.55 4.27 12.12
C VAL A 99 -10.38 3.00 12.30
N PRO A 100 -11.36 2.97 13.22
CA PRO A 100 -12.35 1.90 13.24
C PRO A 100 -13.10 1.85 11.92
N GLY A 101 -13.23 0.67 11.33
CA GLY A 101 -13.80 0.48 10.01
C GLY A 101 -13.24 -0.74 9.31
N THR A 102 -13.67 -0.95 8.07
CA THR A 102 -13.29 -2.11 7.27
C THR A 102 -12.98 -1.67 5.85
N TYR A 103 -12.02 -2.33 5.21
CA TYR A 103 -11.83 -2.22 3.77
C TYR A 103 -12.96 -2.95 3.03
N VAL A 104 -13.62 -2.24 2.13
CA VAL A 104 -14.50 -2.81 1.11
C VAL A 104 -13.80 -2.62 -0.24
N ALA A 105 -13.31 -3.73 -0.80
CA ALA A 105 -12.32 -3.70 -1.86
C ALA A 105 -11.13 -2.80 -1.46
N ARG A 106 -10.85 -1.74 -2.24
CA ARG A 106 -9.76 -0.79 -1.96
C ARG A 106 -10.15 0.39 -1.06
N LEU A 107 -11.40 0.50 -0.66
CA LEU A 107 -11.93 1.66 0.07
C LEU A 107 -12.00 1.35 1.56
N CYS A 108 -11.28 2.11 2.37
CA CYS A 108 -11.54 2.13 3.81
C CYS A 108 -12.91 2.78 4.05
N GLN A 109 -13.82 2.03 4.66
CA GLN A 109 -15.10 2.52 5.13
C GLN A 109 -15.05 2.64 6.66
N PRO A 110 -14.86 3.86 7.21
CA PRO A 110 -14.89 4.07 8.65
C PRO A 110 -16.25 3.66 9.22
N ALA A 111 -16.26 3.16 10.46
CA ALA A 111 -17.48 2.74 11.14
C ALA A 111 -18.48 3.91 11.24
N GLY A 112 -19.71 3.69 10.77
CA GLY A 112 -20.77 4.70 10.69
C GLY A 112 -20.72 5.59 9.43
N PHE A 113 -19.75 5.37 8.54
CA PHE A 113 -19.57 6.07 7.27
C PHE A 113 -19.54 5.11 6.08
N GLU A 114 -20.20 3.96 6.23
CA GLU A 114 -20.26 2.93 5.20
C GLU A 114 -20.89 3.50 3.92
N ASN A 115 -20.23 3.27 2.79
CA ASN A 115 -20.61 3.78 1.47
C ASN A 115 -20.78 5.30 1.36
N GLN A 116 -20.19 6.06 2.29
CA GLN A 116 -20.25 7.53 2.29
C GLN A 116 -18.91 8.14 1.85
N ASP A 117 -18.99 9.29 1.18
CA ASP A 117 -17.82 10.13 0.92
C ASP A 117 -17.42 10.88 2.20
N ILE A 118 -16.29 10.48 2.78
CA ILE A 118 -15.75 11.09 4.00
C ILE A 118 -14.97 12.40 3.74
N SER A 119 -14.78 12.82 2.48
CA SER A 119 -14.00 14.02 2.12
C SER A 119 -14.53 15.31 2.73
N LYS A 120 -15.84 15.36 3.00
CA LYS A 120 -16.50 16.52 3.59
C LYS A 120 -16.72 16.41 5.10
N ALA A 121 -16.51 15.23 5.67
CA ALA A 121 -16.79 14.97 7.09
C ALA A 121 -15.73 15.65 7.99
N GLU A 122 -16.19 16.62 8.78
CA GLU A 122 -15.32 17.52 9.54
C GLU A 122 -14.45 16.77 10.55
N GLN A 123 -14.97 15.74 11.19
CA GLN A 123 -14.21 14.92 12.15
C GLN A 123 -12.94 14.31 11.53
N PHE A 124 -12.96 13.92 10.25
CA PHE A 124 -11.79 13.33 9.61
C PHE A 124 -10.81 14.39 9.11
N LYS A 125 -11.28 15.60 8.79
CA LYS A 125 -10.40 16.76 8.52
C LYS A 125 -9.63 17.17 9.78
N GLN A 126 -10.32 17.20 10.92
CA GLN A 126 -9.73 17.47 12.23
C GLN A 126 -8.74 16.37 12.61
N LEU A 127 -9.10 15.10 12.35
CA LEU A 127 -8.21 13.96 12.57
C LEU A 127 -6.92 14.09 11.73
N CYS A 128 -7.04 14.35 10.43
CA CYS A 128 -5.87 14.61 9.56
C CYS A 128 -5.02 15.78 10.05
N THR A 129 -5.65 16.88 10.46
CA THR A 129 -4.94 18.06 10.96
C THR A 129 -4.19 17.80 12.27
N SER A 130 -4.76 16.99 13.16
CA SER A 130 -4.17 16.70 14.47
C SER A 130 -3.09 15.62 14.43
N LYS A 131 -3.20 14.64 13.53
CA LYS A 131 -2.28 13.49 13.48
C LYS A 131 -1.18 13.62 12.43
N ILE A 132 -1.42 14.35 11.34
CA ILE A 132 -0.46 14.52 10.25
C ILE A 132 0.03 15.96 10.24
N SER A 133 1.28 16.18 10.70
CA SER A 133 1.86 17.51 10.85
C SER A 133 1.89 18.34 9.55
N ALA A 134 1.99 17.67 8.39
CA ALA A 134 1.97 18.32 7.08
C ALA A 134 0.61 18.96 6.75
N CYS A 135 -0.48 18.52 7.39
CA CYS A 135 -1.83 18.93 7.02
C CYS A 135 -2.18 20.37 7.35
N LYS A 136 -1.56 21.00 8.36
CA LYS A 136 -1.70 22.44 8.71
C LYS A 136 -3.13 23.04 8.50
N GLY A 137 -4.19 22.28 8.79
CA GLY A 137 -5.59 22.71 8.64
C GLY A 137 -6.15 22.73 7.21
N SER A 138 -5.39 22.28 6.20
CA SER A 138 -5.80 22.30 4.78
C SER A 138 -5.96 20.90 4.18
N CYS A 139 -6.15 19.88 5.02
CA CYS A 139 -6.34 18.52 4.56
C CYS A 139 -7.80 18.07 4.62
N TRP A 140 -8.12 17.11 3.77
CA TRP A 140 -9.30 16.28 3.91
C TRP A 140 -8.92 14.80 3.94
N ALA A 141 -9.83 13.96 4.41
CA ALA A 141 -9.64 12.52 4.41
C ALA A 141 -10.33 11.88 3.20
N GLY A 142 -9.79 10.78 2.69
CA GLY A 142 -10.48 9.93 1.73
C GLY A 142 -10.29 8.46 2.07
N GLY A 143 -11.33 7.66 1.81
CA GLY A 143 -11.31 6.21 2.01
C GLY A 143 -10.61 5.46 0.87
N ASP A 144 -10.52 6.06 -0.32
CA ASP A 144 -9.69 5.52 -1.39
C ASP A 144 -8.23 5.75 -1.02
N THR A 145 -7.51 4.66 -0.81
CA THR A 145 -6.08 4.69 -0.54
C THR A 145 -5.29 4.02 -1.66
N GLY A 146 -5.80 4.11 -2.90
CA GLY A 146 -5.08 3.79 -4.13
C GLY A 146 -4.82 2.31 -4.39
N GLY A 147 -5.43 1.39 -3.63
CA GLY A 147 -5.34 -0.06 -3.84
C GLY A 147 -3.93 -0.66 -3.78
N TRP A 148 -2.89 0.12 -3.48
CA TRP A 148 -1.50 -0.30 -3.42
C TRP A 148 -1.13 -0.94 -2.08
N PHE A 149 -2.01 -0.97 -1.09
CA PHE A 149 -1.83 -1.74 0.16
C PHE A 149 -1.83 -3.27 -0.03
N GLY A 150 -1.67 -3.77 -1.25
CA GLY A 150 -1.83 -5.21 -1.54
C GLY A 150 -3.26 -5.70 -1.36
N ILE A 151 -4.26 -4.80 -1.35
CA ILE A 151 -5.70 -5.12 -1.29
C ILE A 151 -6.29 -5.17 -2.71
N GLN A 152 -5.47 -5.56 -3.69
CA GLN A 152 -5.90 -5.87 -5.04
C GLN A 152 -5.43 -7.28 -5.37
N GLY A 153 -6.38 -8.20 -5.57
CA GLY A 153 -6.11 -9.50 -6.18
C GLY A 153 -6.80 -10.70 -5.52
N THR A 154 -8.13 -10.77 -5.61
CA THR A 154 -8.75 -11.95 -6.21
C THR A 154 -9.86 -11.43 -7.12
N ASP A 155 -9.55 -11.35 -8.41
CA ASP A 155 -10.60 -11.56 -9.41
C ASP A 155 -10.99 -13.04 -9.40
#